data_AF-A0A3D5YYW0-F1
#
_entry.id   AF-A0A3D5YYW0-F1
#
_cell.length_a   1.000
_cell.length_b   1.000
_cell.length_c   1.000
_cell.angle_alpha   90.00
_cell.angle_beta   90.00
_cell.angle_gamma   90.00
#
_symmetry.space_group_name_H-M   'P 1'
#
loop_
_entity.id
_entity.type
_entity.pdbx_description
1 polymer ?
#
loop_
_entity_poly.entity_id
_entity_poly.type
_entity_poly.pdbx_seq_one_letter_code
_entity_poly.pdbx_strand_id
1 'polypeptide(L)' 'MSQKIRIKLKSYDHNLVDKSAEKIVKTVKTTGAVVSGPIPLPTHKRIF' A
#
# COMPACT_ATOMS: atom_id res chain seq x y z
N MET A 1 -3.02 11.73 21.46
CA MET A 1 -2.51 12.00 20.09
C MET A 1 -2.24 10.68 19.39
N SER A 2 -3.04 10.28 18.41
CA SER A 2 -2.73 9.10 17.57
C SER A 2 -2.28 9.62 16.22
N GLN A 3 -0.96 9.54 15.94
CA GLN A 3 -0.46 9.84 14.60
C GLN A 3 -0.79 8.67 13.68
N LYS A 4 -1.60 8.93 12.65
CA LYS A 4 -1.92 7.96 11.58
C LYS A 4 -1.21 8.38 10.30
N ILE A 5 -0.27 7.56 9.85
CA ILE A 5 0.39 7.72 8.55
C ILE A 5 -0.41 6.97 7.50
N ARG A 6 -0.73 7.62 6.37
CA ARG A 6 -1.42 7.00 5.22
C ARG A 6 -0.49 7.02 4.02
N ILE A 7 -0.23 5.86 3.42
CA ILE A 7 0.67 5.70 2.28
C ILE A 7 -0.20 5.32 1.07
N LYS A 8 -0.05 6.05 -0.05
CA LYS A 8 -0.74 5.74 -1.31
C LYS A 8 0.28 5.28 -2.34
N LEU A 9 0.24 3.99 -2.69
CA LEU A 9 1.10 3.42 -3.72
C LEU A 9 0.46 3.61 -5.10
N LYS A 10 1.26 4.02 -6.09
CA LYS A 10 0.86 4.11 -7.50
C LYS A 10 1.94 3.44 -8.34
N SER A 11 1.51 2.59 -9.26
CA SER A 11 2.34 1.89 -10.23
C SER A 11 1.54 1.68 -11.50
N TYR A 12 2.22 1.55 -12.63
CA TYR A 12 1.60 1.11 -13.89
C TYR A 12 1.42 -0.42 -13.92
N ASP A 13 2.29 -1.16 -13.24
CA ASP A 13 2.20 -2.61 -13.08
C ASP A 13 1.64 -2.96 -11.69
N HIS A 14 0.57 -3.77 -11.67
CA HIS A 14 -0.07 -4.27 -10.46
C HIS A 14 0.83 -5.26 -9.70
N ASN A 15 1.58 -6.10 -10.41
CA ASN A 15 2.45 -7.09 -9.75
C ASN A 15 3.53 -6.42 -8.90
N LEU A 16 4.06 -5.29 -9.39
CA LEU A 16 5.06 -4.51 -8.68
C LEU A 16 4.47 -3.79 -7.45
N VAL A 17 3.25 -3.25 -7.58
CA VAL A 17 2.60 -2.53 -6.47
C VAL A 17 2.23 -3.49 -5.35
N ASP A 18 1.75 -4.69 -5.69
CA ASP A 18 1.34 -5.70 -4.71
C ASP A 18 2.55 -6.25 -3.94
N LYS A 19 3.64 -6.60 -4.64
CA LYS A 19 4.91 -7.01 -4.00
C LYS A 19 5.44 -5.94 -3.04
N SER A 20 5.36 -4.67 -3.45
CA SER A 20 5.81 -3.55 -2.63
C SER A 20 4.92 -3.35 -1.40
N ALA A 21 3.60 -3.41 -1.58
CA ALA A 21 2.62 -3.30 -0.50
C ALA A 21 2.84 -4.42 0.54
N GLU A 22 3.01 -5.66 0.09
CA GLU A 22 3.26 -6.81 0.97
C GLU A 22 4.57 -6.66 1.76
N LYS A 23 5.65 -6.23 1.10
CA LYS A 23 6.94 -5.96 1.75
C LYS A 23 6.82 -4.89 2.83
N ILE A 24 6.11 -3.79 2.56
CA ILE A 24 5.88 -2.72 3.53
C ILE A 24 5.07 -3.25 4.71
N VAL A 25 3.97 -3.94 4.46
CA VAL A 25 3.11 -4.51 5.52
C VAL A 25 3.90 -5.48 6.40
N LYS A 26 4.72 -6.35 5.82
CA LYS A 26 5.55 -7.29 6.57
C LYS A 26 6.57 -6.57 7.47
N THR A 27 7.22 -5.54 6.93
CA THR A 27 8.21 -4.75 7.68
C THR A 27 7.57 -4.01 8.85
N VAL A 28 6.43 -3.37 8.61
CA VAL A 28 5.71 -2.58 9.63
C VAL A 28 5.12 -3.49 10.71
N LYS A 29 4.63 -4.68 10.34
CA LYS A 29 4.21 -5.72 11.30
C LYS A 29 5.36 -6.15 12.20
N THR A 30 6.56 -6.38 11.67
CA THR A 30 7.75 -6.72 12.48
C THR A 30 8.13 -5.62 13.47
N THR A 31 7.94 -4.36 13.11
CA THR A 31 8.19 -3.23 14.02
C THR A 31 7.12 -3.05 15.12
N GLY A 32 6.08 -3.88 15.15
CA GLY A 32 5.02 -3.83 16.17
C GLY A 32 3.99 -2.71 15.96
N ALA A 33 3.99 -2.05 14.80
CA ALA A 33 3.02 -1.02 14.47
C ALA A 33 1.71 -1.62 13.93
N VAL A 34 0.58 -1.00 14.28
CA VAL A 34 -0.74 -1.43 13.84
C VAL A 34 -0.97 -1.01 12.39
N VAL A 35 -1.12 -2.00 11.51
CA VAL A 35 -1.37 -1.79 10.07
C VAL A 35 -2.81 -2.13 9.73
N SER A 36 -3.51 -1.17 9.12
CA SER A 36 -4.70 -1.48 8.32
C SER A 36 -4.19 -1.95 6.96
N GLY A 37 -4.54 -3.17 6.54
CA GLY A 37 -3.97 -3.86 5.38
C GLY A 37 -4.00 -3.07 4.06
N PRO A 38 -3.42 -3.61 2.98
CA PRO A 38 -3.43 -2.93 1.69
C PRO A 38 -4.88 -2.77 1.20
N ILE A 39 -5.34 -1.53 1.11
CA ILE A 39 -6.69 -1.21 0.63
C ILE A 39 -6.58 -0.98 -0.88
N PRO A 40 -7.14 -1.88 -1.71
CA PRO A 40 -7.12 -1.69 -3.16
C PRO A 40 -7.95 -0.48 -3.53
N LEU A 41 -7.43 0.30 -4.48
CA LEU A 41 -8.11 1.47 -5.02
C LEU A 41 -8.44 1.24 -6.51
N PRO A 42 -9.49 1.87 -7.04
CA PRO A 42 -9.82 1.78 -8.45
C PRO A 42 -8.63 2.20 -9.34
N THR A 43 -8.33 1.40 -10.36
CA THR A 43 -7.29 1.72 -11.34
C THR A 43 -7.79 2.80 -12.29
N HIS A 44 -7.08 3.93 -12.36
CA HIS A 44 -7.36 4.95 -13.35
C HIS A 44 -6.90 4.48 -14.74
N LYS A 45 -7.84 4.27 -15.65
CA LYS A 45 -7.56 3.98 -17.06
C LYS A 45 -7.70 5.28 -17.87
N ARG A 46 -6.66 5.65 -18.63
CA ARG A 46 -6.76 6.69 -19.66
C ARG A 46 -7.02 6.00 -21.00
N ILE A 47 -8.16 6.30 -21.61
CA ILE A 47 -8.53 5.88 -22.96
C ILE A 47 -8.37 7.12 -23.83
N PHE A 48 -7.70 6.99 -24.97
CA PHE A 48 -7.51 8.04 -25.97
C PHE A 48 -8.37 7.76 -27.20
#